data_AF-A0A8E6UFP6-F1
#
_entry.id   AF-A0A8E6UFP6-F1
#
_cell.length_a   1.000
_cell.length_b   1.000
_cell.length_c   1.000
_cell.angle_alpha   90.00
_cell.angle_beta   90.00
_cell.angle_gamma   90.00
#
_symmetry.space_group_name_H-M   'P 1'
#
loop_
_entity.id
_entity.type
_entity.pdbx_description
1 polymer ?
#
loop_
_entity_poly.entity_id
_entity_poly.type
_entity_poly.pdbx_seq_one_letter_code
_entity_poly.pdbx_strand_id
1 'polypeptide(L)'
;MAKGSNKAADRLAKLEEQRARINAEIQRVRAREQQQERKNETRRKVLVGAMILAKVNSSEWPEDRLMAAMDAYLERDHDRALFGLPPRQKDEPA
;
A
#
# COMPACT_ATOMS: atom_id res chain seq x y z
N MET A 1 -3.62 16.60 57.65
CA MET A 1 -2.60 16.26 56.63
C MET A 1 -3.32 15.70 55.40
N ALA A 2 -3.51 16.48 54.32
CA ALA A 2 -4.23 16.01 53.11
C ALA A 2 -3.81 16.71 51.80
N LYS A 3 -3.04 17.80 51.86
CA LYS A 3 -2.71 18.63 50.69
C LYS A 3 -1.68 18.03 49.72
N GLY A 4 -0.93 17.00 50.13
CA GLY A 4 0.14 16.39 49.32
C GLY A 4 -0.32 15.34 48.30
N SER A 5 -1.40 14.61 48.62
CA SER A 5 -1.92 13.53 47.76
C SER A 5 -2.57 14.05 46.47
N ASN A 6 -3.29 15.18 46.56
CA ASN A 6 -3.98 15.75 45.40
C ASN A 6 -3.02 16.32 44.34
N LYS A 7 -1.90 16.92 44.77
CA LYS A 7 -0.89 17.49 43.85
C LYS A 7 -0.15 16.40 43.04
N ALA A 8 0.04 15.23 43.62
CA ALA A 8 0.63 14.08 42.93
C ALA A 8 -0.34 13.51 41.88
N ALA A 9 -1.62 13.38 42.23
CA ALA A 9 -2.67 12.96 41.31
C ALA A 9 -2.84 13.94 40.13
N ASP A 10 -2.86 15.25 40.40
CA ASP A 10 -2.94 16.28 39.35
C ASP A 10 -1.73 16.24 38.41
N ARG A 11 -0.54 15.96 38.96
CA ARG A 11 0.68 15.82 38.14
C ARG A 11 0.63 14.57 37.29
N LEU A 12 0.13 13.46 37.81
CA LEU A 12 -0.04 12.21 37.06
C LEU A 12 -1.02 12.40 35.91
N ALA A 13 -2.19 12.99 36.17
CA ALA A 13 -3.20 13.26 35.13
C ALA A 13 -2.65 14.13 33.99
N LYS A 14 -1.87 15.17 34.32
CA LYS A 14 -1.20 16.02 33.32
C LYS A 14 -0.19 15.25 32.48
N LEU A 15 0.58 14.34 33.09
CA LEU A 15 1.54 13.51 32.38
C LEU A 15 0.84 12.49 31.46
N GLU A 16 -0.27 11.91 31.90
CA GLU A 16 -1.08 11.01 31.08
C GLU A 16 -1.71 11.73 29.89
N GLU A 17 -2.26 12.94 30.09
CA GLU A 17 -2.78 13.77 29.01
C GLU A 17 -1.67 14.13 28.01
N GLN A 18 -0.50 14.54 28.50
CA GLN A 18 0.64 14.83 27.64
C GLN A 18 1.09 13.61 26.85
N ARG A 19 1.16 12.43 27.48
CA ARG A 19 1.48 11.17 26.80
C ARG A 19 0.45 10.82 25.73
N ALA A 20 -0.84 10.97 26.03
CA ALA A 20 -1.92 10.73 25.07
C ALA A 20 -1.80 11.66 23.85
N ARG A 21 -1.50 12.95 24.09
CA ARG A 21 -1.29 13.94 23.03
C ARG A 21 -0.11 13.59 22.13
N ILE A 22 1.04 13.27 22.73
CA ILE A 22 2.25 12.86 21.99
C ILE A 22 1.99 11.58 21.20
N ASN A 23 1.33 10.59 21.80
CA ASN A 23 0.98 9.35 21.09
C ASN A 23 0.06 9.61 19.90
N ALA A 24 -0.95 10.47 20.04
CA ALA A 24 -1.82 10.85 18.93
C ALA A 24 -1.05 11.54 17.80
N GLU A 25 -0.10 12.41 18.13
CA GLU A 25 0.77 13.06 17.15
C GLU A 25 1.68 12.06 16.42
N ILE A 26 2.31 11.13 17.15
CA ILE A 26 3.12 10.05 16.56
C ILE A 26 2.29 9.22 15.58
N GLN A 27 1.08 8.82 15.96
CA GLN A 27 0.20 8.06 15.07
C GLN A 27 -0.19 8.85 13.83
N ARG A 28 -0.45 10.16 13.97
CA ARG A 28 -0.78 11.04 12.85
C ARG A 28 0.40 11.16 11.87
N VAL A 29 1.63 11.31 12.37
CA VAL A 29 2.83 11.37 11.52
C VAL A 29 3.04 10.05 10.80
N ARG A 30 3.00 8.92 11.51
CA ARG A 30 3.13 7.59 10.91
C ARG A 30 2.08 7.31 9.83
N ALA A 31 0.83 7.67 10.09
CA ALA A 31 -0.26 7.49 9.12
C ALA A 31 -0.02 8.32 7.84
N ARG A 32 0.48 9.56 7.98
CA ARG A 32 0.85 10.40 6.84
C ARG A 32 1.99 9.81 6.03
N GLU A 33 3.04 9.34 6.69
CA GLU A 33 4.19 8.70 6.04
C GLU A 33 3.75 7.44 5.29
N GLN A 34 2.96 6.57 5.92
CA GLN A 34 2.45 5.36 5.28
C GLN A 34 1.52 5.69 4.10
N GLN A 35 0.72 6.76 4.20
CA GLN A 35 -0.10 7.22 3.08
C GLN A 35 0.78 7.72 1.92
N GLN A 36 1.83 8.48 2.23
CA GLN A 36 2.75 8.99 1.22
C GLN A 36 3.51 7.84 0.54
N GLU A 37 3.95 6.84 1.29
CA GLU A 37 4.64 5.68 0.73
C GLU A 37 3.73 4.88 -0.20
N ARG A 38 2.47 4.62 0.19
CA ARG A 38 1.49 3.97 -0.70
C ARG A 38 1.24 4.76 -1.99
N LYS A 39 1.17 6.10 -1.90
CA LYS A 39 1.06 6.97 -3.09
C LYS A 39 2.29 6.85 -3.99
N ASN A 40 3.48 6.88 -3.40
CA ASN A 40 4.74 6.75 -4.12
C ASN A 40 4.84 5.39 -4.80
N GLU A 41 4.52 4.31 -4.09
CA GLU A 41 4.52 2.94 -4.62
C GLU A 41 3.54 2.79 -5.79
N THR A 42 2.31 3.30 -5.64
CA THR A 42 1.31 3.32 -6.73
C THR A 42 1.85 4.08 -7.93
N ARG A 43 2.46 5.26 -7.71
CA ARG A 43 3.04 6.07 -8.78
C ARG A 43 4.19 5.35 -9.49
N ARG A 44 5.07 4.67 -8.75
CA ARG A 44 6.16 3.85 -9.33
C ARG A 44 5.59 2.76 -10.24
N LYS A 45 4.58 2.01 -9.78
CA LYS A 45 3.93 0.95 -10.56
C LYS A 45 3.30 1.48 -11.85
N VAL A 46 2.58 2.61 -11.76
CA VAL A 46 1.99 3.28 -12.93
C VAL A 46 3.07 3.73 -13.93
N LEU A 47 4.16 4.34 -13.46
CA LEU A 47 5.24 4.80 -14.34
C LEU A 47 5.95 3.63 -15.04
N VAL A 48 6.19 2.53 -14.34
CA VAL A 48 6.76 1.31 -14.95
C VAL A 48 5.84 0.77 -16.04
N GLY A 49 4.53 0.67 -15.77
CA GLY A 49 3.54 0.24 -16.76
C GLY A 49 3.49 1.17 -17.97
N ALA A 50 3.47 2.49 -17.75
CA ALA A 50 3.46 3.48 -18.82
C ALA A 50 4.71 3.40 -19.71
N MET A 51 5.90 3.21 -19.11
CA MET A 51 7.15 3.04 -19.86
C MET A 51 7.12 1.76 -20.72
N ILE A 52 6.63 0.65 -20.16
CA ILE A 52 6.50 -0.61 -20.90
C ILE A 52 5.56 -0.45 -22.10
N LEU A 53 4.38 0.13 -21.88
CA LEU A 53 3.41 0.38 -22.95
C LEU A 53 3.99 1.29 -24.04
N ALA A 54 4.75 2.32 -23.66
CA ALA A 54 5.44 3.18 -24.61
C ALA A 54 6.42 2.39 -25.50
N LYS A 55 7.16 1.43 -24.93
CA LYS A 55 8.08 0.56 -25.68
C LYS A 55 7.36 -0.42 -26.62
N VAL A 56 6.18 -0.91 -26.23
CA VAL A 56 5.36 -1.74 -27.12
C VAL A 56 4.86 -0.91 -28.29
N ASN A 57 4.34 0.28 -28.01
CA ASN A 57 3.83 1.19 -29.04
C ASN A 57 4.91 1.69 -30.01
N SER A 58 6.17 1.79 -29.57
CA SER A 58 7.31 2.13 -30.43
C SER A 58 7.91 0.93 -31.16
N SER A 59 7.31 -0.26 -31.04
CA SER A 59 7.81 -1.53 -31.58
C SER A 59 9.20 -1.94 -31.08
N GLU A 60 9.71 -1.27 -30.03
CA GLU A 60 10.96 -1.66 -29.34
C GLU A 60 10.78 -2.96 -28.54
N TRP A 61 9.55 -3.27 -28.16
CA TRP A 61 9.22 -4.49 -27.45
C TRP A 61 7.98 -5.16 -28.04
N PRO A 62 8.02 -6.44 -28.44
CA PRO A 62 6.88 -7.09 -29.07
C PRO A 62 5.67 -7.20 -28.13
N GLU A 63 4.49 -6.89 -28.65
CA GLU A 63 3.22 -6.99 -27.92
C GLU A 63 2.94 -8.43 -27.46
N ASP A 64 3.19 -9.43 -28.31
CA ASP A 64 3.03 -10.85 -27.95
C ASP A 64 3.85 -11.25 -26.73
N ARG A 65 5.03 -10.64 -26.56
CA ARG A 65 5.89 -10.88 -25.40
C ARG A 65 5.29 -10.26 -24.13
N LEU A 66 4.66 -9.09 -24.23
CA LEU A 66 3.90 -8.51 -23.12
C LEU A 66 2.70 -9.42 -22.77
N MET A 67 1.94 -9.86 -23.77
CA MET A 67 0.75 -10.70 -23.55
C MET A 67 1.10 -12.04 -22.91
N ALA A 68 2.17 -12.71 -23.36
CA ALA A 68 2.67 -13.93 -22.73
C ALA A 68 3.13 -13.71 -21.28
N ALA A 69 3.77 -12.57 -21.00
CA ALA A 69 4.17 -12.21 -19.64
C ALA A 69 2.95 -11.93 -18.73
N MET A 70 1.93 -11.23 -19.25
CA MET A 70 0.68 -11.01 -18.52
C MET A 70 -0.05 -12.32 -18.25
N ASP A 71 -0.09 -13.23 -19.22
CA ASP A 71 -0.68 -14.56 -19.04
C ASP A 71 0.01 -15.35 -17.94
N ALA A 72 1.35 -15.32 -17.90
CA ALA A 72 2.14 -15.97 -16.85
C ALA A 72 1.96 -15.32 -15.47
N TYR A 73 1.80 -14.00 -15.39
CA TYR A 73 1.80 -13.24 -14.14
C TYR A 73 0.42 -13.08 -13.48
N LEU A 74 -0.64 -12.90 -14.28
CA LEU A 74 -1.98 -12.62 -13.76
C LEU A 74 -2.67 -13.89 -13.29
N GLU A 75 -3.06 -13.91 -12.01
CA GLU A 75 -3.74 -15.05 -11.40
C GLU A 75 -5.26 -14.88 -11.34
N ARG A 76 -5.74 -13.67 -11.03
CA ARG A 76 -7.17 -13.43 -10.80
C ARG A 76 -7.92 -13.31 -12.11
N ASP A 77 -9.06 -14.00 -12.20
CA ASP A 77 -9.89 -14.03 -13.41
C ASP A 77 -10.31 -12.63 -13.90
N HIS A 78 -10.64 -11.71 -12.98
CA HIS A 78 -11.02 -10.36 -13.36
C HIS A 78 -9.84 -9.57 -13.96
N ASP A 79 -8.63 -9.74 -13.43
CA ASP A 79 -7.43 -9.09 -13.95
C ASP A 79 -7.06 -9.68 -15.32
N ARG A 80 -7.13 -11.01 -15.46
CA ARG A 80 -6.89 -11.74 -16.72
C ARG A 80 -7.85 -11.32 -17.82
N ALA A 81 -9.13 -11.11 -17.48
CA ALA A 81 -10.15 -10.67 -18.43
C ALA A 81 -9.85 -9.29 -19.04
N LEU A 82 -9.15 -8.40 -18.33
CA LEU A 82 -8.73 -7.09 -18.86
C LEU A 82 -7.79 -7.21 -20.07
N PHE A 83 -7.13 -8.36 -20.21
CA PHE A 83 -6.20 -8.68 -21.29
C PHE A 83 -6.78 -9.74 -22.25
N GLY A 84 -8.07 -10.08 -22.14
CA GLY A 84 -8.69 -11.13 -22.97
C GLY A 84 -8.17 -12.54 -22.70
N LEU A 85 -7.53 -12.77 -21.55
CA LEU A 85 -6.97 -14.07 -21.17
C LEU A 85 -8.03 -14.95 -20.51
N PRO A 86 -8.05 -16.27 -20.77
CA PRO A 86 -8.98 -17.19 -20.11
C PRO A 86 -8.66 -17.31 -18.61
N PRO A 87 -9.66 -17.62 -17.76
CA PRO A 87 -9.45 -17.98 -16.36
C PRO A 87 -8.37 -19.06 -16.21
N ARG A 88 -7.59 -18.99 -15.13
CA ARG A 88 -6.66 -20.09 -14.82
C ARG A 88 -7.49 -21.32 -14.46
N GLN A 89 -7.16 -22.47 -15.04
CA GLN A 89 -7.70 -23.74 -14.54
C GLN A 89 -7.23 -23.85 -13.09
N LYS A 90 -8.17 -23.95 -12.16
CA LYS A 90 -7.84 -24.27 -10.77
C LYS A 90 -7.24 -25.67 -10.82
N ASP A 91 -5.98 -25.80 -10.44
CA ASP A 91 -5.38 -27.11 -10.20
C ASP A 91 -6.26 -27.79 -9.14
N GLU A 92 -7.09 -28.73 -9.59
CA GLU A 92 -7.84 -29.61 -8.73
C GLU A 92 -6.79 -30.48 -8.03
N PRO A 93 -6.69 -30.46 -6.69
CA PRO A 93 -5.71 -31.29 -6.01
C PRO A 93 -6.07 -32.75 -6.27
N ALA A 94 -5.13 -33.48 -6.88
CA ALA A 94 -5.21 -34.93 -7.07
C ALA A 94 -5.29 -35.69 -5.74
#